data_AF-A0A1C6CHA4-F1
#
_entry.id   AF-A0A1C6CHA4-F1
#
_cell.length_a   1.000
_cell.length_b   1.000
_cell.length_c   1.000
_cell.angle_alpha   90.00
_cell.angle_beta   90.00
_cell.angle_gamma   90.00
#
_symmetry.space_group_name_H-M   'P 1'
#
loop_
_entity.id
_entity.type
_entity.pdbx_description
1 polymer ?
#
loop_
_entity_poly.entity_id
_entity_poly.type
_entity_poly.pdbx_seq_one_letter_code
_entity_poly.pdbx_strand_id
1 'polypeptide(L)'
;MTEEPVKVYNFEVEDFHTYHVCTLGVLVHNANDYANPRTQNTSDLDIQKIKETKYDGTIRTGGRSGGSRPLEGQPNTYVNTESGHKLVYGADGRLNLDISTKRVKARGYDIAPNGHLYPRDMKLIGPVPRELLENR
;
A
#
# COMPACT_ATOMS: atom_id res chain seq x y z
N MET A 1 -7.44 -22.93 -20.76
CA MET A 1 -6.88 -21.63 -21.18
C MET A 1 -7.60 -21.24 -22.45
N THR A 2 -8.12 -20.03 -22.56
CA THR A 2 -8.75 -19.60 -23.82
C THR A 2 -7.68 -19.38 -24.87
N GLU A 3 -7.95 -19.78 -26.11
CA GLU A 3 -6.98 -19.62 -27.22
C GLU A 3 -6.89 -18.17 -27.71
N GLU A 4 -7.85 -17.33 -27.31
CA GLU A 4 -7.91 -15.89 -27.63
C GLU A 4 -8.07 -15.03 -26.37
N PRO A 5 -7.57 -13.78 -26.38
CA PRO A 5 -7.72 -12.85 -25.26
C PRO A 5 -9.17 -12.43 -25.05
N VAL A 6 -9.65 -12.56 -23.82
CA VAL A 6 -11.02 -12.18 -23.42
C VAL A 6 -11.03 -10.72 -22.97
N LYS A 7 -12.02 -9.96 -23.45
CA LYS A 7 -12.21 -8.56 -23.05
C LYS A 7 -12.69 -8.49 -21.61
N VAL A 8 -11.97 -7.74 -20.77
CA VAL A 8 -12.30 -7.51 -19.37
C VAL A 8 -12.61 -6.02 -19.15
N TYR A 9 -13.43 -5.72 -18.13
CA TYR A 9 -13.81 -4.37 -17.75
C TYR A 9 -13.49 -4.15 -16.27
N ASN A 10 -12.96 -2.98 -15.94
CA ASN A 10 -12.72 -2.52 -14.58
C ASN A 10 -13.21 -1.07 -14.46
N PHE A 11 -13.74 -0.71 -13.30
CA PHE A 11 -14.11 0.67 -12.99
C PHE A 11 -13.68 0.99 -11.56
N GLU A 12 -13.27 2.23 -11.33
CA GLU A 12 -12.94 2.72 -10.00
C GLU A 12 -14.21 3.21 -9.30
N VAL A 13 -14.31 2.93 -8.00
CA VAL A 13 -15.40 3.43 -7.16
C VAL A 13 -14.77 4.37 -6.15
N GLU A 14 -15.25 5.61 -6.11
CA GLU A 14 -14.82 6.61 -5.14
C GLU A 14 -15.29 6.25 -3.70
N ASP A 15 -14.56 6.77 -2.71
CA ASP A 15 -14.77 6.64 -1.26
C ASP A 15 -14.71 5.23 -0.69
N PHE A 16 -15.69 4.38 -0.99
CA PHE A 16 -15.82 3.06 -0.37
C PHE A 16 -14.98 1.99 -1.04
N HIS A 17 -14.48 2.25 -2.25
CA HIS A 17 -13.66 1.33 -3.03
C HIS A 17 -14.23 -0.10 -3.04
N THR A 18 -15.55 -0.24 -3.08
CA THR A 18 -16.26 -1.53 -3.05
C THR A 18 -17.40 -1.50 -4.04
N TYR A 19 -17.63 -2.64 -4.69
CA TYR A 19 -18.79 -2.81 -5.58
C TYR A 19 -19.32 -4.23 -5.50
N HIS A 20 -20.62 -4.37 -5.77
CA HIS A 20 -21.23 -5.68 -5.94
C HIS A 20 -21.11 -6.13 -7.39
N VAL A 21 -20.74 -7.38 -7.60
CA VAL A 21 -20.70 -8.04 -8.90
C VAL A 21 -21.71 -9.17 -8.93
N CYS A 22 -22.38 -9.31 -10.08
CA CYS A 22 -23.37 -10.36 -10.36
C CYS A 22 -24.67 -10.22 -9.53
N THR A 23 -25.71 -10.94 -9.94
CA THR A 23 -27.00 -11.05 -9.23
C THR A 23 -26.88 -11.68 -7.85
N LEU A 24 -25.79 -12.43 -7.58
CA LEU A 24 -25.51 -13.01 -6.27
C LEU A 24 -25.03 -11.99 -5.22
N GLY A 25 -24.77 -10.73 -5.63
CA GLY A 25 -24.33 -9.69 -4.71
C GLY A 25 -22.93 -9.90 -4.15
N VAL A 26 -22.01 -10.47 -4.93
CA VAL A 26 -20.62 -10.70 -4.48
C VAL A 26 -19.96 -9.35 -4.21
N LEU A 27 -19.59 -9.08 -2.96
CA LEU A 27 -18.91 -7.85 -2.57
C LEU A 27 -17.42 -7.94 -2.94
N VAL A 28 -16.98 -7.06 -3.81
CA VAL A 28 -15.58 -6.94 -4.23
C VAL A 28 -14.96 -5.72 -3.57
N HIS A 29 -13.80 -5.90 -2.93
CA HIS A 29 -12.98 -4.80 -2.42
C HIS A 29 -12.02 -4.36 -3.54
N ASN A 30 -12.25 -3.16 -4.06
CA ASN A 30 -11.37 -2.42 -4.95
C ASN A 30 -10.43 -1.49 -4.15
N ALA A 31 -10.10 -1.85 -2.90
CA ALA A 31 -9.16 -1.07 -2.11
C ALA A 31 -7.75 -1.33 -2.64
N ASN A 32 -7.02 -0.25 -2.91
CA ASN A 32 -5.61 -0.32 -3.25
C ASN A 32 -4.75 -0.57 -2.00
N ASP A 33 -4.88 -1.78 -1.46
CA ASP A 33 -3.90 -2.26 -0.51
C ASP A 33 -2.63 -2.66 -1.26
N TYR A 34 -1.53 -2.01 -0.87
CA TYR A 34 -0.21 -2.21 -1.48
C TYR A 34 0.59 -3.32 -0.78
N ALA A 35 0.09 -3.79 0.37
CA ALA A 35 0.48 -5.03 1.02
C ALA A 35 -0.73 -5.57 1.79
N ASN A 36 -0.87 -6.89 1.85
CA ASN A 36 -1.89 -7.55 2.65
C ASN A 36 -1.23 -8.32 3.83
N PRO A 37 -2.00 -8.79 4.83
CA PRO A 37 -1.45 -9.50 5.98
C PRO A 37 -0.67 -10.79 5.65
N ARG A 38 -0.81 -11.32 4.44
CA ARG A 38 -0.07 -12.50 3.94
C ARG A 38 1.17 -12.13 3.13
N THR A 39 1.39 -10.86 2.79
CA THR A 39 2.61 -10.39 2.13
C THR A 39 3.79 -10.61 3.06
N GLN A 40 4.66 -11.57 2.72
CA GLN A 40 5.86 -11.88 3.51
C GLN A 40 7.13 -11.52 2.78
N ASN A 41 7.13 -11.60 1.45
CA ASN A 41 8.29 -11.30 0.62
C ASN A 41 8.09 -10.00 -0.15
N THR A 42 9.19 -9.32 -0.42
CA THR A 42 9.25 -8.17 -1.33
C THR A 42 8.83 -8.51 -2.76
N SER A 43 8.99 -9.78 -3.18
CA SER A 43 8.52 -10.31 -4.45
C SER A 43 6.99 -10.42 -4.55
N ASP A 44 6.28 -10.40 -3.42
CA ASP A 44 4.82 -10.52 -3.37
C ASP A 44 4.13 -9.16 -3.60
N LEU A 45 4.92 -8.09 -3.74
CA LEU A 45 4.42 -6.73 -3.96
C LEU A 45 4.04 -6.52 -5.43
N ASP A 46 2.90 -5.86 -5.66
CA ASP A 46 2.56 -5.32 -6.96
C ASP A 46 3.30 -4.00 -7.20
N ILE A 47 4.49 -4.12 -7.82
CA ILE A 47 5.39 -3.00 -8.07
C ILE A 47 4.76 -1.96 -9.00
N GLN A 48 3.98 -2.37 -10.00
CA GLN A 48 3.37 -1.42 -10.95
C GLN A 48 2.33 -0.58 -10.24
N LYS A 49 1.47 -1.22 -9.45
CA LYS A 49 0.46 -0.56 -8.63
C LYS A 49 1.08 0.45 -7.66
N ILE A 50 2.18 0.10 -6.99
CA ILE A 50 2.89 1.03 -6.09
C ILE A 50 3.46 2.23 -6.87
N LYS A 51 3.96 2.02 -8.09
CA LYS A 51 4.49 3.13 -8.92
C LYS A 51 3.42 4.08 -9.45
N GLU A 52 2.17 3.65 -9.50
CA GLU A 52 1.02 4.48 -9.88
C GLU A 52 0.53 5.39 -8.74
N THR A 53 1.06 5.22 -7.52
CA THR A 53 0.76 6.11 -6.39
C THR A 53 1.19 7.55 -6.70
N LYS A 54 0.36 8.52 -6.32
CA LYS A 54 0.61 9.94 -6.59
C LYS A 54 1.59 10.51 -5.57
N TYR A 55 2.54 11.32 -6.01
CA TYR A 55 3.44 12.02 -5.10
C TYR A 55 2.71 13.13 -4.33
N ASP A 56 2.82 13.14 -3.01
CA ASP A 56 2.18 14.11 -2.10
C ASP A 56 3.21 14.92 -1.28
N GLY A 57 4.45 15.00 -1.78
CA GLY A 57 5.47 15.88 -1.23
C GLY A 57 6.53 15.18 -0.36
N THR A 58 7.33 16.01 0.31
CA THR A 58 8.43 15.57 1.18
C THR A 58 8.19 16.06 2.60
N ILE A 59 8.33 15.16 3.57
CA ILE A 59 8.16 15.45 5.00
C ILE A 59 9.48 15.37 5.76
N ARG A 60 9.61 16.19 6.81
CA ARG A 60 10.81 16.22 7.69
C ARG A 60 10.83 15.08 8.72
N THR A 61 9.69 14.46 8.97
CA THR A 61 9.49 13.42 9.98
C THR A 61 9.68 12.01 9.40
N GLY A 62 9.77 10.98 10.27
CA GLY A 62 10.05 9.60 9.84
C GLY A 62 11.54 9.23 9.81
N GLY A 63 12.33 9.74 10.75
CA GLY A 63 13.78 9.53 10.84
C GLY A 63 14.23 8.08 11.16
N ARG A 64 15.55 7.86 11.02
CA ARG A 64 16.37 6.62 11.11
C ARG A 64 15.99 5.54 12.14
N SER A 65 15.19 5.87 13.16
CA SER A 65 14.78 5.00 14.27
C SER A 65 13.27 4.77 14.39
N GLY A 66 12.47 5.15 13.40
CA GLY A 66 11.01 4.94 13.43
C GLY A 66 10.24 5.93 14.30
N GLY A 67 10.88 7.04 14.70
CA GLY A 67 10.22 8.14 15.41
C GLY A 67 9.21 8.85 14.50
N SER A 68 7.95 8.90 14.95
CA SER A 68 6.84 9.73 14.47
C SER A 68 6.69 9.82 12.95
N ARG A 69 6.64 8.68 12.25
CA ARG A 69 6.15 8.67 10.86
C ARG A 69 4.62 8.76 10.84
N PRO A 70 4.03 9.52 9.91
CA PRO A 70 2.58 9.63 9.79
C PRO A 70 1.98 8.25 9.48
N LEU A 71 1.06 7.80 10.32
CA LEU A 71 0.30 6.57 10.10
C LEU A 71 -0.82 6.76 9.06
N GLU A 72 -1.14 8.02 8.77
CA GLU A 72 -2.19 8.44 7.88
C GLU A 72 -1.65 9.54 6.95
N GLY A 73 -2.18 9.60 5.74
CA GLY A 73 -1.83 10.54 4.68
C GLY A 73 -2.95 10.61 3.64
N GLN A 74 -2.69 11.27 2.51
CA GLN A 74 -3.67 11.31 1.42
C GLN A 74 -3.88 9.91 0.83
N PRO A 75 -5.11 9.50 0.52
CA PRO A 75 -5.38 8.22 -0.12
C PRO A 75 -4.63 8.01 -1.44
N ASN A 76 -4.11 6.80 -1.64
CA ASN A 76 -3.43 6.40 -2.88
C ASN A 76 -2.21 7.28 -3.26
N THR A 77 -1.55 7.85 -2.25
CA THR A 77 -0.36 8.68 -2.44
C THR A 77 0.89 8.07 -1.82
N TYR A 78 2.03 8.68 -2.10
CA TYR A 78 3.24 8.50 -1.31
C TYR A 78 3.87 9.85 -0.95
N VAL A 79 4.54 9.88 0.19
CA VAL A 79 5.45 10.97 0.56
C VAL A 79 6.87 10.44 0.64
N ASN A 80 7.83 11.29 0.31
CA ASN A 80 9.23 11.04 0.63
C ASN A 80 9.56 11.65 1.99
N THR A 81 10.50 11.07 2.72
CA THR A 81 11.03 11.66 3.95
C THR A 81 12.42 12.23 3.68
N GLU A 82 12.80 13.29 4.39
CA GLU A 82 14.20 13.80 4.37
C GLU A 82 15.21 12.73 4.83
N SER A 83 14.77 11.71 5.56
CA SER A 83 15.59 10.56 5.98
C SER A 83 15.82 9.50 4.88
N GLY A 84 15.22 9.67 3.69
CA GLY A 84 15.38 8.76 2.54
C GLY A 84 14.42 7.58 2.54
N HIS A 85 13.24 7.73 3.13
CA HIS A 85 12.15 6.76 3.07
C HIS A 85 11.06 7.21 2.12
N LYS A 86 10.38 6.25 1.48
CA LYS A 86 9.14 6.42 0.74
C LYS A 86 8.01 5.77 1.53
N LEU A 87 7.06 6.58 1.98
CA LEU A 87 5.89 6.14 2.75
C LEU A 87 4.70 6.09 1.81
N VAL A 88 4.10 4.92 1.62
CA VAL A 88 2.98 4.69 0.69
C VAL A 88 1.69 4.52 1.48
N TYR A 89 0.69 5.32 1.15
CA TYR A 89 -0.63 5.33 1.78
C TYR A 89 -1.64 4.58 0.91
N GLY A 90 -2.41 3.69 1.55
CA GLY A 90 -3.49 2.94 0.93
C GLY A 90 -4.67 3.82 0.52
N ALA A 91 -5.68 3.18 -0.06
CA ALA A 91 -6.90 3.85 -0.46
C ALA A 91 -7.73 4.40 0.73
N ASP A 92 -7.52 3.84 1.93
CA ASP A 92 -8.11 4.33 3.18
C ASP A 92 -7.26 5.44 3.85
N GLY A 93 -6.21 5.92 3.19
CA GLY A 93 -5.27 6.91 3.70
C GLY A 93 -4.29 6.38 4.73
N ARG A 94 -4.35 5.09 5.11
CA ARG A 94 -3.44 4.52 6.12
C ARG A 94 -2.10 4.14 5.49
N LEU A 95 -1.03 4.20 6.28
CA LEU A 95 0.29 3.79 5.83
C LEU A 95 0.31 2.29 5.56
N ASN A 96 0.55 1.90 4.31
CA ASN A 96 0.66 0.51 3.88
C ASN A 96 2.13 0.05 3.80
N LEU A 97 3.01 0.89 3.26
CA LEU A 97 4.43 0.55 3.07
C LEU A 97 5.37 1.66 3.57
N ASP A 98 6.47 1.25 4.16
CA ASP A 98 7.65 2.09 4.42
C ASP A 98 8.86 1.46 3.73
N ILE A 99 9.27 2.12 2.65
CA ILE A 99 10.30 1.67 1.73
C ILE A 99 11.55 2.52 1.97
N SER A 100 12.67 1.87 2.24
CA SER A 100 13.99 2.49 2.33
C SER A 100 14.94 1.77 1.39
N THR A 101 16.14 2.30 1.18
CA THR A 101 17.19 1.59 0.42
C THR A 101 17.61 0.25 1.01
N LYS A 102 17.25 -0.04 2.27
CA LYS A 102 17.70 -1.23 3.02
C LYS A 102 16.64 -2.30 3.21
N ARG A 103 15.37 -1.90 3.23
CA ARG A 103 14.24 -2.79 3.54
C ARG A 103 12.92 -2.19 3.10
N VAL A 104 11.94 -3.05 2.90
CA VAL A 104 10.51 -2.70 2.87
C VAL A 104 9.87 -3.18 4.16
N LYS A 105 9.07 -2.32 4.79
CA LYS A 105 8.18 -2.68 5.88
C LYS A 105 6.75 -2.53 5.38
N ALA A 106 6.00 -3.64 5.34
CA ALA A 106 4.55 -3.57 5.24
C ALA A 106 3.96 -3.27 6.62
N ARG A 107 2.76 -2.71 6.64
CA ARG A 107 2.03 -2.45 7.87
C ARG A 107 0.72 -3.22 7.89
N GLY A 108 0.54 -4.02 8.93
CA GLY A 108 -0.76 -4.59 9.29
C GLY A 108 -1.42 -3.74 10.36
N TYR A 109 -2.74 -3.82 10.47
CA TYR A 109 -3.51 -3.17 11.53
C TYR A 109 -4.32 -4.23 12.27
N ASP A 110 -4.00 -4.45 13.53
CA ASP A 110 -4.79 -5.33 14.40
C ASP A 110 -6.00 -4.56 14.93
N ILE A 111 -7.18 -5.17 14.83
CA ILE A 111 -8.43 -4.56 15.27
C ILE A 111 -8.81 -5.18 16.61
N ALA A 112 -8.85 -4.36 17.67
CA ALA A 112 -9.40 -4.80 18.95
C ALA A 112 -10.94 -4.91 18.88
N PRO A 113 -11.57 -5.66 19.79
CA PRO A 113 -13.04 -5.81 19.81
C PRO A 113 -13.82 -4.48 19.91
N ASN A 114 -13.19 -3.42 20.43
CA ASN A 114 -13.74 -2.08 20.51
C ASN A 114 -13.54 -1.25 19.22
N GLY A 115 -13.01 -1.85 18.15
CA GLY A 115 -12.72 -1.19 16.87
C GLY A 115 -11.40 -0.42 16.84
N HIS A 116 -10.64 -0.35 17.95
CA HIS A 116 -9.37 0.35 17.97
C HIS A 116 -8.31 -0.39 17.14
N LEU A 117 -7.58 0.35 16.30
CA LEU A 117 -6.57 -0.19 15.40
C LEU A 117 -5.16 -0.05 15.99
N TYR A 118 -4.42 -1.15 15.97
CA TYR A 118 -3.03 -1.22 16.41
C TYR A 118 -2.11 -1.48 15.21
N PRO A 119 -1.31 -0.50 14.77
CA PRO A 119 -0.40 -0.69 13.66
C PRO A 119 0.74 -1.64 14.05
N ARG A 120 1.06 -2.58 13.15
CA ARG A 120 2.15 -3.54 13.30
C ARG A 120 3.07 -3.49 12.09
N ASP A 121 4.36 -3.28 12.33
CA ASP A 121 5.37 -3.36 11.28
C ASP A 121 5.74 -4.80 10.96
N MET A 122 5.73 -5.14 9.67
CA MET A 122 6.17 -6.42 9.15
C MET A 122 7.31 -6.16 8.17
N LYS A 123 8.54 -6.48 8.55
CA LYS A 123 9.68 -6.38 7.63
C LYS A 123 9.55 -7.50 6.60
N LEU A 124 9.42 -7.14 5.33
CA LEU A 124 9.34 -8.10 4.24
C LEU A 124 10.71 -8.76 4.00
N ILE A 125 10.67 -10.01 3.58
CA ILE A 125 11.83 -10.83 3.24
C ILE A 125 12.28 -10.52 1.80
N GLY A 126 13.59 -10.47 1.59
CA GLY A 126 14.19 -10.21 0.28
C GLY A 126 14.71 -8.78 0.08
N PRO A 127 15.35 -8.54 -1.09
CA PRO A 127 15.93 -7.25 -1.42
C PRO A 127 14.85 -6.21 -1.70
N VAL A 128 15.18 -4.93 -1.54
CA VAL A 128 14.26 -3.85 -1.95
C VAL A 128 14.23 -3.80 -3.47
N PRO A 129 13.05 -3.90 -4.12
CA PRO A 129 12.92 -3.76 -5.56
C PRO A 129 13.48 -2.41 -6.01
N ARG A 130 14.38 -2.41 -6.99
CA ARG A 130 15.09 -1.20 -7.44
C ARG A 130 14.12 -0.17 -8.02
N GLU A 131 13.07 -0.66 -8.65
CA GLU A 131 11.98 0.09 -9.26
C GLU A 131 11.22 0.96 -8.26
N LEU A 132 11.29 0.64 -6.96
CA LEU A 132 10.64 1.41 -5.89
C LEU A 132 11.55 2.49 -5.29
N LEU A 133 12.85 2.46 -5.60
CA LEU A 133 13.86 3.42 -5.12
C LEU A 133 14.07 4.60 -6.07
N GLU A 134 13.59 4.50 -7.30
CA GLU A 134 13.65 5.57 -8.28
C GLU A 134 12.58 6.63 -7.96
N ASN A 135 13.00 7.88 -7.79
CA ASN A 135 12.11 9.03 -7.76
C ASN A 135 11.85 9.44 -9.21
N ARG A 136 10.62 9.29 -9.70
CA ARG A 136 10.18 9.98 -10.92
C ARG A 136 9.65 11.35 -10.56
#